data_AF-A0A7S0WS21-F1
#
_entry.id   AF-A0A7S0WS21-F1
#
_cell.length_a   1.000
_cell.length_b   1.000
_cell.length_c   1.000
_cell.angle_alpha   90.00
_cell.angle_beta   90.00
_cell.angle_gamma   90.00
#
_symmetry.space_group_name_H-M   'P 1'
#
loop_
_entity.id
_entity.type
_entity.pdbx_description
1 polymer ?
#
loop_
_entity_poly.entity_id
_entity_poly.type
_entity_poly.pdbx_seq_one_letter_code
_entity_poly.pdbx_strand_id
1 'polypeptide(L)'
;DITLEDFEKLALDRLRVLKGIEDMKLRNKSEGEVAAKAKELIDKYIKGADNEETLRRDQQSHYILRLAYCRTPDLRRWFITQETELFRVRFSDLLQTDTDKSAFLARAGLAYEAMERGEQEGLAPRLRK
;
A
#
# COMPACT_ATOMS: atom_id res chain seq x y z
N ASP A 1 1.52 -23.87 8.96
CA ASP A 1 2.53 -24.28 7.96
C ASP A 1 2.12 -23.85 6.56
N ILE A 2 3.11 -23.53 5.73
CA ILE A 2 2.94 -23.14 4.32
C ILE A 2 3.75 -24.12 3.46
N THR A 3 3.19 -24.54 2.34
CA THR A 3 3.93 -25.39 1.39
C THR A 3 4.99 -24.57 0.67
N LEU A 4 6.03 -25.22 0.14
CA LEU A 4 7.05 -24.51 -0.65
C LEU A 4 6.44 -23.88 -1.92
N GLU A 5 5.48 -24.57 -2.54
CA GLU A 5 4.76 -24.10 -3.72
C GLU A 5 3.95 -22.84 -3.42
N ASP A 6 3.21 -22.82 -2.30
CA ASP A 6 2.47 -21.63 -1.87
C ASP A 6 3.40 -20.48 -1.53
N PHE A 7 4.53 -20.78 -0.89
CA PHE A 7 5.55 -19.78 -0.57
C PHE A 7 6.10 -19.10 -1.83
N GLU A 8 6.48 -19.88 -2.84
CA GLU A 8 6.96 -19.36 -4.12
C GLU A 8 5.88 -18.57 -4.85
N LYS A 9 4.65 -19.10 -4.90
CA LYS A 9 3.52 -18.44 -5.54
C LYS A 9 3.23 -17.07 -4.91
N LEU A 10 3.16 -16.98 -3.59
CA LEU A 10 2.94 -15.71 -2.88
C LEU A 10 4.05 -14.70 -3.14
N ALA A 11 5.31 -15.16 -3.20
CA ALA A 11 6.45 -14.30 -3.52
C ALA A 11 6.32 -13.71 -4.93
N LEU A 12 6.06 -14.57 -5.93
CA LEU A 12 5.93 -14.18 -7.32
C LEU A 12 4.72 -13.27 -7.55
N ASP A 13 3.59 -13.57 -6.95
CA ASP A 13 2.36 -12.80 -7.06
C ASP A 13 2.55 -11.37 -6.54
N ARG A 14 3.15 -11.19 -5.35
CA ARG A 14 3.45 -9.83 -4.86
C ARG A 14 4.52 -9.13 -5.69
N LEU A 15 5.53 -9.86 -6.16
CA LEU A 15 6.56 -9.28 -7.01
C LEU A 15 5.97 -8.72 -8.32
N ARG A 16 4.99 -9.42 -8.92
CA ARG A 16 4.25 -8.95 -10.10
C ARG A 16 3.51 -7.64 -9.83
N VAL A 17 2.90 -7.50 -8.65
CA VAL A 17 2.23 -6.26 -8.23
C VAL A 17 3.24 -5.11 -8.14
N LEU A 18 4.34 -5.30 -7.40
CA LEU A 18 5.35 -4.26 -7.20
C LEU A 18 6.04 -3.85 -8.51
N LYS A 19 6.38 -4.82 -9.37
CA LYS A 19 6.97 -4.57 -10.69
C LYS A 19 6.00 -3.88 -11.65
N GLY A 20 4.71 -4.21 -11.58
CA GLY A 20 3.69 -3.54 -12.38
C GLY A 20 3.50 -2.07 -11.99
N ILE A 21 3.58 -1.76 -10.69
CA ILE A 21 3.57 -0.36 -10.21
C ILE A 21 4.83 0.38 -10.69
N GLU A 22 6.00 -0.24 -10.56
CA GLU A 22 7.25 0.32 -11.03
C GLU A 22 7.21 0.65 -12.54
N ASP A 23 6.75 -0.28 -13.38
CA ASP A 23 6.65 -0.09 -14.83
C ASP A 23 5.74 1.10 -15.20
N MET A 24 4.62 1.27 -14.50
CA MET A 24 3.75 2.44 -14.71
C MET A 24 4.45 3.74 -14.35
N LYS A 25 5.20 3.77 -13.23
CA LYS A 25 5.97 4.95 -12.83
C LYS A 25 7.11 5.27 -13.79
N LEU A 26 7.81 4.26 -14.29
CA LEU A 26 8.88 4.42 -15.30
C LEU A 26 8.35 4.99 -16.62
N ARG A 27 7.08 4.69 -16.95
CA ARG A 27 6.37 5.24 -18.11
C ARG A 27 5.78 6.62 -17.88
N ASN A 28 6.10 7.28 -16.76
CA ASN A 28 5.58 8.59 -16.35
C ASN A 28 4.05 8.67 -16.37
N LYS A 29 3.39 7.57 -15.97
CA LYS A 29 1.93 7.50 -15.89
C LYS A 29 1.40 8.35 -14.74
N SER A 30 0.19 8.86 -14.92
CA SER A 30 -0.47 9.67 -13.88
C SER A 30 -0.75 8.83 -12.62
N GLU A 31 -0.88 9.48 -11.47
CA GLU A 31 -1.21 8.80 -10.21
C GLU A 31 -2.51 7.99 -10.31
N GLY A 32 -3.51 8.50 -11.04
CA GLY A 32 -4.77 7.79 -11.29
C GLY A 32 -4.57 6.51 -12.11
N GLU A 33 -3.73 6.54 -13.15
CA GLU A 33 -3.39 5.35 -13.94
C GLU A 33 -2.59 4.33 -13.13
N VAL A 34 -1.65 4.79 -12.30
CA VAL A 34 -0.89 3.93 -11.38
C VAL A 34 -1.84 3.26 -10.38
N ALA A 35 -2.77 4.01 -9.79
CA ALA A 35 -3.74 3.50 -8.84
C ALA A 35 -4.69 2.47 -9.49
N ALA A 36 -5.20 2.76 -10.69
CA ALA A 36 -6.04 1.84 -11.45
C ALA A 36 -5.29 0.53 -11.75
N LYS A 37 -4.03 0.63 -12.18
CA LYS A 37 -3.22 -0.56 -12.48
C LYS A 37 -2.88 -1.35 -11.22
N ALA A 38 -2.54 -0.68 -10.13
CA ALA A 38 -2.29 -1.32 -8.85
C ALA A 38 -3.54 -2.08 -8.36
N LYS A 39 -4.74 -1.49 -8.49
CA LYS A 39 -6.00 -2.15 -8.14
C LYS A 39 -6.26 -3.41 -8.96
N GLU A 40 -6.06 -3.35 -10.28
CA GLU A 40 -6.13 -4.52 -11.17
C GLU A 40 -5.17 -5.63 -10.71
N LEU A 41 -3.93 -5.28 -10.40
CA LEU A 41 -2.90 -6.25 -9.98
C LEU A 41 -3.19 -6.84 -8.59
N ILE A 42 -3.69 -6.03 -7.64
CA ILE A 42 -4.12 -6.50 -6.32
C ILE A 42 -5.27 -7.51 -6.46
N ASP A 43 -6.30 -7.16 -7.24
CA ASP A 43 -7.47 -8.02 -7.45
C ASP A 43 -7.08 -9.35 -8.12
N LYS A 44 -6.09 -9.32 -9.02
CA LYS A 44 -5.61 -10.51 -9.72
C LYS A 44 -4.69 -11.41 -8.89
N TYR A 45 -3.76 -10.83 -8.12
CA TYR A 45 -2.64 -11.59 -7.52
C TYR A 45 -2.69 -11.71 -6.00
N ILE A 46 -3.37 -10.79 -5.30
CA ILE A 46 -3.42 -10.76 -3.83
C ILE A 46 -4.77 -11.24 -3.30
N LYS A 47 -5.87 -10.94 -4.01
CA LYS A 47 -7.22 -11.30 -3.59
C LYS A 47 -7.41 -12.82 -3.45
N GLY A 48 -7.93 -13.21 -2.28
CA GLY A 48 -8.35 -14.57 -1.97
C GLY A 48 -9.86 -14.77 -2.18
N ALA A 49 -10.36 -15.94 -1.76
CA ALA A 49 -11.78 -16.27 -1.79
C ALA A 49 -12.61 -15.37 -0.85
N ASP A 50 -12.02 -14.96 0.27
CA ASP A 50 -12.63 -14.05 1.23
C ASP A 50 -11.63 -12.99 1.74
N ASN A 51 -12.11 -12.14 2.64
CA ASN A 51 -11.31 -11.05 3.23
C ASN A 51 -10.18 -11.58 4.13
N GLU A 52 -10.40 -12.70 4.82
CA GLU A 52 -9.41 -13.28 5.74
C GLU A 52 -8.26 -13.90 4.96
N GLU A 53 -8.56 -14.65 3.90
CA GLU A 53 -7.58 -15.20 2.99
C GLU A 53 -6.82 -14.10 2.25
N THR A 54 -7.52 -13.05 1.78
CA THR A 54 -6.87 -11.88 1.17
C THR A 54 -5.86 -11.24 2.11
N LEU A 55 -6.25 -11.02 3.37
CA LEU A 55 -5.36 -10.47 4.40
C LEU A 55 -4.16 -11.40 4.66
N ARG A 56 -4.41 -12.70 4.79
CA ARG A 56 -3.38 -13.72 4.99
C ARG A 56 -2.36 -13.72 3.85
N ARG A 57 -2.83 -13.74 2.60
CA ARG A 57 -1.97 -13.74 1.40
C ARG A 57 -1.16 -12.45 1.31
N ASP A 58 -1.77 -11.30 1.61
CA ASP A 58 -1.08 -10.01 1.62
C ASP A 58 0.03 -9.96 2.69
N GLN A 59 -0.27 -10.35 3.92
CA GLN A 59 0.70 -10.37 5.02
C GLN A 59 1.86 -11.33 4.71
N GLN A 60 1.55 -12.58 4.35
CA GLN A 60 2.56 -13.60 4.10
C GLN A 60 3.47 -13.18 2.94
N SER A 61 2.90 -12.78 1.80
CA SER A 61 3.69 -12.37 0.63
C SER A 61 4.64 -11.19 0.94
N HIS A 62 4.22 -10.23 1.77
CA HIS A 62 5.08 -9.12 2.21
C HIS A 62 6.30 -9.63 2.99
N TYR A 63 6.08 -10.46 4.00
CA TYR A 63 7.17 -11.00 4.81
C TYR A 63 8.09 -11.94 4.03
N ILE A 64 7.54 -12.70 3.07
CA ILE A 64 8.32 -13.54 2.16
C ILE A 64 9.26 -12.68 1.32
N LEU A 65 8.77 -11.60 0.69
CA LEU A 65 9.63 -10.71 -0.10
C LEU A 65 10.66 -9.97 0.76
N ARG A 66 10.37 -9.65 2.02
CA ARG A 66 11.37 -9.07 2.94
C ARG A 66 12.60 -9.97 3.09
N LEU A 67 12.44 -11.30 3.09
CA LEU A 67 13.56 -12.24 3.17
C LEU A 67 14.42 -12.20 1.89
N ALA A 68 13.81 -12.00 0.73
CA ALA A 68 14.54 -11.93 -0.54
C ALA A 68 15.25 -10.58 -0.73
N TYR A 69 14.61 -9.47 -0.37
CA TYR A 69 15.07 -8.11 -0.65
C TYR A 69 15.89 -7.47 0.48
N CYS A 70 16.14 -8.16 1.60
CA CYS A 70 16.98 -7.64 2.69
C CYS A 70 18.49 -7.68 2.40
N ARG A 71 18.92 -8.39 1.34
CA ARG A 71 20.33 -8.76 1.10
C ARG A 71 21.24 -7.57 0.80
N THR A 72 20.78 -6.61 0.02
CA THR A 72 21.59 -5.43 -0.37
C THR A 72 20.85 -4.13 -0.06
N PRO A 73 21.55 -3.01 0.18
CA PRO A 73 20.93 -1.71 0.36
C PRO A 73 20.01 -1.32 -0.81
N ASP A 74 20.41 -1.61 -2.04
CA ASP A 74 19.65 -1.21 -3.23
C ASP A 74 18.36 -2.03 -3.38
N LEU A 75 18.40 -3.33 -3.11
CA LEU A 75 17.19 -4.16 -3.06
C LEU A 75 16.23 -3.69 -1.97
N ARG A 76 16.75 -3.32 -0.79
CA ARG A 76 15.94 -2.77 0.29
C ARG A 76 15.28 -1.45 -0.10
N ARG A 77 16.03 -0.53 -0.70
CA ARG A 77 15.50 0.76 -1.19
C ARG A 77 14.42 0.55 -2.23
N TRP A 78 14.66 -0.34 -3.19
CA TRP A 78 13.70 -0.68 -4.22
C TRP A 78 12.40 -1.23 -3.60
N PHE A 79 12.52 -2.22 -2.71
CA PHE A 79 11.38 -2.85 -2.06
C PHE A 79 10.55 -1.86 -1.25
N ILE A 80 11.21 -1.04 -0.40
CA ILE A 80 10.54 -0.02 0.41
C ILE A 80 9.82 1.00 -0.49
N THR A 81 10.46 1.41 -1.59
CA THR A 81 9.86 2.37 -2.53
C THR A 81 8.58 1.81 -3.11
N GLN A 82 8.60 0.60 -3.68
CA GLN A 82 7.41 0.03 -4.31
C GLN A 82 6.31 -0.31 -3.30
N GLU A 83 6.67 -0.79 -2.10
CA GLU A 83 5.69 -1.03 -1.01
C GLU A 83 5.04 0.26 -0.51
N THR A 84 5.79 1.35 -0.44
CA THR A 84 5.25 2.66 -0.05
C THR A 84 4.26 3.17 -1.08
N GLU A 85 4.53 2.96 -2.37
CA GLU A 85 3.58 3.29 -3.45
C GLU A 85 2.31 2.44 -3.37
N LEU A 86 2.46 1.12 -3.16
CA LEU A 86 1.32 0.22 -2.98
C LEU A 86 0.47 0.64 -1.77
N PHE A 87 1.11 1.01 -0.66
CA PHE A 87 0.44 1.54 0.51
C PHE A 87 -0.30 2.85 0.20
N ARG A 88 0.33 3.79 -0.52
CA ARG A 88 -0.30 5.05 -0.94
C ARG A 88 -1.59 4.81 -1.73
N VAL A 89 -1.56 3.89 -2.72
CA VAL A 89 -2.75 3.56 -3.50
C VAL A 89 -3.87 3.01 -2.60
N ARG A 90 -3.55 2.07 -1.70
CA ARG A 90 -4.54 1.50 -0.78
C ARG A 90 -5.08 2.52 0.20
N PHE A 91 -4.22 3.39 0.70
CA PHE A 91 -4.60 4.47 1.60
C PHE A 91 -5.58 5.42 0.90
N SER A 92 -5.32 5.80 -0.35
CA SER A 92 -6.23 6.66 -1.13
C SER A 92 -7.57 5.98 -1.47
N ASP A 93 -7.59 4.67 -1.73
CA ASP A 93 -8.82 3.93 -2.08
C ASP A 93 -9.69 3.63 -0.84
N LEU A 94 -9.08 3.29 0.30
CA LEU A 94 -9.79 2.94 1.53
C LEU A 94 -10.32 4.15 2.30
N LEU A 95 -9.76 5.34 2.07
CA LEU A 95 -10.00 6.50 2.90
C LEU A 95 -10.66 7.64 2.11
N GLN A 96 -11.76 7.29 1.43
CA GLN A 96 -12.57 8.28 0.72
C GLN A 96 -13.30 9.22 1.68
N THR A 97 -13.58 8.78 2.91
CA THR A 97 -14.18 9.60 3.96
C THR A 97 -13.18 9.94 5.07
N ASP A 98 -13.36 11.10 5.69
CA ASP A 98 -12.54 11.52 6.84
C ASP A 98 -12.80 10.67 8.09
N THR A 99 -13.97 10.03 8.18
CA THR A 99 -14.30 9.05 9.23
C THR A 99 -13.43 7.81 9.08
N ASP A 100 -13.29 7.27 7.87
CA ASP A 100 -12.45 6.11 7.61
C ASP A 100 -10.98 6.42 7.94
N LYS A 101 -10.51 7.64 7.62
CA LYS A 101 -9.14 8.09 7.93
C LYS A 101 -8.89 8.07 9.43
N SER A 102 -9.81 8.70 10.15
CA SER A 102 -9.71 8.82 11.61
C SER A 102 -9.75 7.45 12.27
N ALA A 103 -10.62 6.55 11.82
CA ALA A 103 -10.71 5.17 12.32
C ALA A 103 -9.44 4.35 12.04
N PHE A 104 -8.86 4.48 10.84
CA PHE A 104 -7.59 3.83 10.49
C PHE A 104 -6.43 4.34 11.36
N LEU A 105 -6.33 5.66 11.53
CA LEU A 105 -5.26 6.29 12.32
C LEU A 105 -5.38 5.93 13.82
N ALA A 106 -6.60 5.92 14.36
CA ALA A 106 -6.85 5.48 15.73
C ALA A 106 -6.44 4.01 15.94
N ARG A 107 -6.80 3.12 15.00
CA ARG A 107 -6.37 1.71 15.03
C ARG A 107 -4.86 1.56 14.90
N ALA A 108 -4.20 2.43 14.13
CA ALA A 108 -2.75 2.46 14.01
C ALA A 108 -2.05 3.00 15.27
N GLY A 109 -2.80 3.46 16.28
CA GLY A 109 -2.27 4.04 17.51
C GLY A 109 -1.71 5.44 17.31
N LEU A 110 -2.12 6.14 16.25
CA LEU A 110 -1.72 7.51 15.97
C LEU A 110 -2.72 8.46 16.65
N ALA A 111 -2.20 9.40 17.45
CA ALA A 111 -2.98 10.49 17.99
C ALA A 111 -3.34 11.46 16.84
N TYR A 112 -4.49 11.20 16.21
CA TYR A 112 -5.04 12.05 15.16
C TYR A 112 -6.37 12.63 15.64
N GLU A 113 -6.42 13.95 15.75
CA GLU A 113 -7.64 14.70 16.00
C GLU A 113 -7.98 15.46 14.72
N ALA A 114 -9.17 15.21 14.18
CA ALA A 114 -9.66 15.95 13.03
C ALA A 114 -9.93 17.40 13.46
N MET A 115 -9.23 18.33 12.83
CA MET A 115 -9.36 19.77 13.10
C MET A 115 -10.77 20.25 12.74
N GLU A 116 -11.36 21.09 13.60
CA GLU A 116 -12.65 21.69 13.29
C GLU A 116 -12.52 22.75 12.17
N ARG A 117 -13.58 22.93 11.38
CA ARG A 117 -13.57 23.88 10.25
C ARG A 117 -13.21 25.31 10.68
N GLY A 118 -13.67 25.76 11.85
CA GLY A 118 -13.36 27.10 12.36
C GLY A 118 -11.88 27.27 12.76
N GLU A 119 -11.27 26.23 13.32
CA GLU A 119 -9.83 26.21 13.63
C GLU A 119 -8.99 26.20 12.35
N GLN A 120 -9.42 25.43 11.35
CA GLN A 120 -8.79 25.37 10.03
C GLN A 120 -8.78 26.73 9.33
N GLU A 121 -9.89 27.48 9.37
CA GLU A 121 -10.00 28.82 8.79
C GLU A 121 -9.11 29.84 9.50
N GLY A 122 -9.01 29.77 10.83
CA GLY A 122 -8.12 30.64 11.61
C GLY A 122 -6.63 30.38 11.36
N LEU A 123 -6.26 29.13 11.07
CA LEU A 123 -4.89 28.72 10.76
C LEU A 123 -4.53 28.82 9.27
N ALA A 124 -5.50 28.91 8.38
CA ALA A 124 -5.28 29.01 6.93
C ALA A 124 -4.26 30.08 6.50
N PRO A 125 -4.20 31.29 7.10
CA PRO A 125 -3.19 32.30 6.76
C PRO A 125 -1.76 31.89 7.12
N ARG A 126 -1.58 30.98 8.09
CA ARG A 126 -0.27 30.50 8.56
C ARG A 126 0.19 29.24 7.81
N LEU A 127 -0.75 28.48 7.26
CA LEU A 127 -0.50 27.23 6.52
C LEU A 127 -0.22 27.46 5.03
N ARG A 128 -0.73 28.56 4.45
CA ARG A 128 -0.37 28.99 3.08
C ARG A 128 0.95 29.77 3.11
N LYS A 129 2.07 29.07 3.25
CA LYS A 129 3.40 29.61 2.93
C LYS A 129 3.97 28.91 1.72
#